data_AF-A0A9D6MIC8-F1
#
_entry.id   AF-A0A9D6MIC8-F1
#
_cell.length_a   1.000
_cell.length_b   1.000
_cell.length_c   1.000
_cell.angle_alpha   90.00
_cell.angle_beta   90.00
_cell.angle_gamma   90.00
#
_symmetry.space_group_name_H-M   'P 1'
#
loop_
_entity.id
_entity.type
_entity.pdbx_description
1 polymer ?
#
loop_
_entity_poly.entity_id
_entity_poly.type
_entity_poly.pdbx_seq_one_letter_code
_entity_poly.pdbx_strand_id
1 'polypeptide(L)'
;MTWTPAVAAARAWSSGPHAHRLAQGIAVVGFAFSLWILVSIGIDSNGGTGGSDALAYWQAGRAILNGAPLYGADVGTTSAFLYSPLFAQVVTPSTLLPQVAFVWAWRLLELAGLRIAIGSWTRAGIALLVFPPLLIELAYANVNLMIAAICALAMRGAVAGWSVAILAKAAAIPLVPLAFLADRRIFLASGAVALVAIALSVIVAPTLWQDYRAFLSTAQEPMWWTNLSRGLPFGARLAVAIGVGVAAIRWRRLAPVAVLIGLPIVWLSSVSILVACVARLPRAGVRD
;
A
#
# COMPACT_ATOMS: atom_id res chain seq x y z
N MET A 1 -34.21 21.57 12.36
CA MET A 1 -34.40 20.14 12.08
C MET A 1 -34.30 19.37 13.39
N THR A 2 -35.44 19.07 14.01
CA THR A 2 -35.53 18.26 15.23
C THR A 2 -35.49 16.78 14.83
N TRP A 3 -34.49 16.05 15.32
CA TRP A 3 -34.37 14.62 15.06
C TRP A 3 -35.51 13.87 15.78
N THR A 4 -36.06 12.83 15.16
CA THR A 4 -37.06 11.99 15.81
C THR A 4 -36.44 11.31 17.05
N PRO A 5 -37.22 11.04 18.12
CA PRO A 5 -36.73 10.41 19.34
C PRO A 5 -35.96 9.10 19.08
N ALA A 6 -36.36 8.34 18.06
CA ALA A 6 -35.69 7.11 17.64
C ALA A 6 -34.25 7.35 17.14
N VAL A 7 -34.01 8.44 16.39
CA VAL A 7 -32.66 8.77 15.89
C VAL A 7 -31.78 9.31 17.02
N ALA A 8 -32.35 10.04 17.97
CA ALA A 8 -31.64 10.47 19.17
C ALA A 8 -31.24 9.28 20.05
N ALA A 9 -32.14 8.31 20.26
CA ALA A 9 -31.87 7.09 21.02
C ALA A 9 -30.82 6.20 20.33
N ALA A 10 -30.89 6.02 19.01
CA ALA A 10 -29.89 5.27 18.25
C ALA A 10 -28.50 5.92 18.31
N ARG A 11 -28.41 7.25 18.24
CA ARG A 11 -27.16 7.99 18.44
C ARG A 11 -26.61 7.81 19.85
N ALA A 12 -27.45 7.98 20.87
CA ALA A 12 -27.07 7.82 22.28
C ALA A 12 -26.53 6.41 22.56
N TRP A 13 -27.19 5.38 22.02
CA TRP A 13 -26.75 3.98 22.14
C TRP A 13 -25.41 3.75 21.44
N SER A 14 -25.23 4.28 20.23
CA SER A 14 -23.97 4.19 19.48
C SER A 14 -22.78 4.90 20.15
N SER A 15 -23.05 5.85 21.05
CA SER A 15 -22.03 6.58 21.83
C SER A 15 -21.82 6.05 23.26
N GLY A 16 -22.59 5.04 23.68
CA GLY A 16 -22.51 4.51 25.04
C GLY A 16 -21.28 3.62 25.29
N PRO A 17 -20.88 3.43 26.56
CA PRO A 17 -19.73 2.60 26.92
C PRO A 17 -19.89 1.14 26.48
N HIS A 18 -21.11 0.62 26.41
CA HIS A 18 -21.40 -0.74 25.93
C HIS A 18 -21.10 -0.90 24.44
N ALA A 19 -21.48 0.07 23.59
CA ALA A 19 -21.18 0.04 22.16
C ALA A 19 -19.66 0.14 21.92
N HIS A 20 -18.94 0.93 22.72
CA HIS A 20 -17.48 1.00 22.64
C HIS A 20 -16.81 -0.33 22.98
N ARG A 21 -17.22 -0.98 24.09
CA ARG A 21 -16.69 -2.30 24.49
C ARG A 21 -17.01 -3.37 23.46
N LEU A 22 -18.22 -3.37 22.88
CA LEU A 22 -18.58 -4.29 21.82
C LEU A 22 -17.68 -4.10 20.59
N ALA A 23 -17.46 -2.86 20.16
CA ALA A 23 -16.56 -2.56 19.05
C ALA A 23 -15.11 -3.01 19.32
N GLN A 24 -14.63 -2.86 20.56
CA GLN A 24 -13.33 -3.38 20.98
C GLN A 24 -13.29 -4.91 20.92
N GLY A 25 -14.33 -5.60 21.41
CA GLY A 25 -14.45 -7.05 21.33
C GLY A 25 -14.40 -7.55 19.89
N ILE A 26 -15.18 -6.95 18.98
CA ILE A 26 -15.16 -7.28 17.55
C ILE A 26 -13.77 -7.02 16.95
N ALA A 27 -13.12 -5.92 17.34
CA ALA A 27 -11.77 -5.61 16.86
C ALA A 27 -10.74 -6.66 17.30
N VAL A 28 -10.82 -7.14 18.54
CA VAL A 28 -9.97 -8.22 19.06
C VAL A 28 -10.19 -9.51 18.26
N VAL A 29 -11.44 -9.87 17.99
CA VAL A 29 -11.78 -11.02 17.13
C VAL A 29 -11.17 -10.85 15.74
N GLY A 30 -11.26 -9.66 15.14
CA GLY A 30 -10.66 -9.38 13.84
C GLY A 30 -9.14 -9.57 13.83
N PHE A 31 -8.42 -9.04 14.82
CA PHE A 31 -6.96 -9.25 14.93
C PHE A 31 -6.59 -10.72 15.19
N ALA A 32 -7.32 -11.40 16.09
CA ALA A 32 -7.08 -12.82 16.37
C ALA A 32 -7.31 -13.68 15.13
N PHE A 33 -8.38 -13.40 14.38
CA PHE A 33 -8.68 -14.06 13.12
C PHE A 33 -7.61 -13.80 12.06
N SER A 34 -7.14 -12.55 11.92
CA SER A 34 -6.02 -12.23 11.03
C SER A 34 -4.75 -12.98 11.41
N LEU A 35 -4.38 -12.99 12.69
CA LEU A 35 -3.20 -13.70 13.16
C LEU A 35 -3.32 -15.20 12.85
N TRP A 36 -4.48 -15.79 13.13
CA TRP A 36 -4.75 -17.19 12.84
C TRP A 36 -4.62 -17.51 11.35
N ILE A 37 -5.19 -16.69 10.46
CA ILE A 37 -5.01 -16.81 9.00
C ILE A 37 -3.54 -16.69 8.60
N LEU A 38 -2.83 -15.70 9.11
CA LEU A 38 -1.43 -15.45 8.74
C LEU A 38 -0.50 -16.57 9.20
N VAL A 39 -0.80 -17.22 10.33
CA VAL A 39 -0.08 -18.42 10.78
C VAL A 39 -0.49 -19.63 9.93
N SER A 40 -1.79 -19.94 9.84
CA SER A 40 -2.28 -21.16 9.19
C SER A 40 -2.00 -21.18 7.68
N ILE A 41 -2.20 -20.05 6.99
CA ILE A 41 -1.96 -19.94 5.55
C ILE A 41 -0.53 -19.47 5.29
N GLY A 42 -0.07 -18.46 6.02
CA GLY A 42 1.24 -17.88 5.75
C GLY A 42 2.41 -18.76 6.18
N ILE A 43 2.35 -19.41 7.34
CA ILE A 43 3.43 -20.26 7.83
C ILE A 43 3.16 -21.72 7.44
N ASP A 44 2.02 -22.28 7.83
CA ASP A 44 1.86 -23.74 7.79
C ASP A 44 1.66 -24.29 6.37
N SER A 45 1.07 -23.51 5.45
CA SER A 45 0.78 -23.97 4.08
C SER A 45 1.83 -23.60 3.00
N ASN A 46 2.70 -22.62 3.26
CA ASN A 46 3.70 -22.12 2.31
C ASN A 46 5.15 -22.47 2.71
N GLY A 47 5.35 -23.66 3.30
CA GLY A 47 6.67 -24.13 3.73
C GLY A 47 7.32 -23.26 4.82
N GLY A 48 6.52 -22.61 5.66
CA GLY A 48 6.98 -21.80 6.79
C GLY A 48 7.26 -20.32 6.48
N THR A 49 7.15 -19.91 5.21
CA THR A 49 7.76 -18.63 4.76
C THR A 49 6.78 -17.49 4.52
N GLY A 50 5.59 -17.76 3.97
CA GLY A 50 4.53 -16.78 3.74
C GLY A 50 4.95 -15.53 2.96
N GLY A 51 4.04 -14.57 2.78
CA GLY A 51 4.41 -13.23 2.31
C GLY A 51 5.12 -13.23 0.97
N SER A 52 4.53 -13.78 -0.09
CA SER A 52 5.22 -13.97 -1.38
C SER A 52 5.86 -12.71 -1.95
N ASP A 53 5.26 -11.53 -1.70
CA ASP A 53 5.80 -10.26 -2.19
C ASP A 53 6.97 -9.80 -1.31
N ALA A 54 6.84 -9.87 0.02
CA ALA A 54 7.96 -9.63 0.93
C ALA A 54 9.12 -10.62 0.68
N LEU A 55 8.82 -11.86 0.35
CA LEU A 55 9.82 -12.85 -0.04
C LEU A 55 10.56 -12.41 -1.31
N ALA A 56 9.85 -11.93 -2.33
CA ALA A 56 10.47 -11.37 -3.54
C ALA A 56 11.38 -10.16 -3.20
N TYR A 57 10.98 -9.31 -2.24
CA TYR A 57 11.80 -8.17 -1.81
C TYR A 57 13.08 -8.64 -1.09
N TRP A 58 12.94 -9.63 -0.21
CA TRP A 58 14.08 -10.22 0.50
C TRP A 58 15.06 -10.87 -0.48
N GLN A 59 14.56 -11.68 -1.41
CA GLN A 59 15.37 -12.35 -2.43
C GLN A 59 16.05 -11.35 -3.37
N ALA A 60 15.38 -10.27 -3.76
CA ALA A 60 15.98 -9.22 -4.58
C ALA A 60 17.17 -8.55 -3.87
N GLY A 61 17.06 -8.24 -2.57
CA GLY A 61 18.18 -7.71 -1.79
C GLY A 61 19.32 -8.73 -1.64
N ARG A 62 19.00 -10.01 -1.41
CA ARG A 62 20.01 -11.08 -1.40
C ARG A 62 20.70 -11.26 -2.76
N ALA A 63 19.95 -11.10 -3.85
CA ALA A 63 20.51 -11.16 -5.20
C ALA A 63 21.52 -10.03 -5.44
N ILE A 64 21.21 -8.80 -5.01
CA ILE A 64 22.16 -7.68 -5.04
C ILE A 64 23.44 -8.01 -4.26
N LEU A 65 23.32 -8.52 -3.04
CA LEU A 65 24.48 -8.86 -2.19
C LEU A 65 25.35 -9.98 -2.78
N ASN A 66 24.74 -10.90 -3.52
CA ASN A 66 25.41 -12.07 -4.09
C ASN A 66 25.82 -11.88 -5.56
N GLY A 67 25.52 -10.73 -6.18
CA GLY A 67 25.76 -10.49 -7.60
C GLY A 67 24.89 -11.37 -8.53
N ALA A 68 23.72 -11.81 -8.06
CA ALA A 68 22.79 -12.63 -8.83
C ALA A 68 21.76 -11.76 -9.60
N PRO A 69 21.14 -12.29 -10.67
CA PRO A 69 20.10 -11.57 -11.40
C PRO A 69 18.88 -11.21 -10.53
N LEU A 70 18.36 -9.99 -10.69
CA LEU A 70 17.14 -9.52 -9.99
C LEU A 70 15.85 -9.93 -10.70
N TYR A 71 15.88 -9.98 -12.03
CA TYR A 71 14.71 -10.22 -12.88
C TYR A 71 14.89 -11.54 -13.63
N GLY A 72 13.80 -12.28 -13.83
CA GLY A 72 13.82 -13.57 -14.53
C GLY A 72 12.70 -14.53 -14.12
N ALA A 73 12.01 -14.26 -13.01
CA ALA A 73 10.81 -14.99 -12.63
C ALA A 73 9.57 -14.41 -13.35
N ASP A 74 8.67 -15.30 -13.77
CA ASP A 74 7.43 -14.92 -14.46
C ASP A 74 6.48 -14.14 -13.54
N VAL A 75 5.81 -13.13 -14.11
CA VAL A 75 4.84 -12.31 -13.36
C VAL A 75 3.73 -13.19 -12.78
N GLY A 76 3.49 -13.06 -11.48
CA GLY A 76 2.48 -13.84 -10.75
C GLY A 76 3.00 -15.15 -10.15
N THR A 77 4.29 -15.48 -10.35
CA THR A 77 4.93 -16.57 -9.61
C THR A 77 5.38 -16.11 -8.21
N THR A 78 5.42 -17.05 -7.26
CA THR A 78 6.02 -16.82 -5.94
C THR A 78 7.49 -16.46 -6.15
N SER A 79 7.94 -15.29 -5.67
CA SER A 79 9.27 -14.66 -5.87
C SER A 79 9.44 -13.66 -7.01
N ALA A 80 8.43 -13.42 -7.85
CA ALA A 80 8.57 -12.47 -8.95
C ALA A 80 8.81 -11.04 -8.46
N PHE A 81 10.02 -10.52 -8.64
CA PHE A 81 10.36 -9.15 -8.28
C PHE A 81 9.97 -8.20 -9.43
N LEU A 82 8.94 -7.37 -9.19
CA LEU A 82 8.31 -6.50 -10.20
C LEU A 82 8.63 -5.01 -10.02
N TYR A 83 9.57 -4.68 -9.13
CA TYR A 83 9.81 -3.31 -8.66
C TYR A 83 11.09 -2.74 -9.27
N SER A 84 11.30 -1.43 -9.11
CA SER A 84 12.51 -0.78 -9.64
C SER A 84 13.79 -1.26 -8.94
N PRO A 85 14.96 -1.15 -9.59
CA PRO A 85 16.24 -1.45 -8.95
C PRO A 85 16.50 -0.64 -7.68
N LEU A 86 16.07 0.63 -7.65
CA LEU A 86 16.20 1.48 -6.47
C LEU A 86 15.44 0.90 -5.27
N PHE A 87 14.24 0.35 -5.48
CA PHE A 87 13.48 -0.28 -4.40
C PHE A 87 14.26 -1.48 -3.82
N ALA A 88 14.81 -2.35 -4.67
CA ALA A 88 15.64 -3.46 -4.21
C ALA A 88 16.85 -2.97 -3.40
N GLN A 89 17.56 -1.94 -3.89
CA GLN A 89 18.72 -1.36 -3.22
C GLN A 89 18.37 -0.78 -1.84
N VAL A 90 17.25 -0.06 -1.72
CA VAL A 90 16.79 0.51 -0.44
C VAL A 90 16.41 -0.58 0.55
N VAL A 91 15.79 -1.67 0.08
CA VAL A 91 15.40 -2.80 0.94
C VAL A 91 16.61 -3.68 1.30
N THR A 92 17.67 -3.70 0.48
CA THR A 92 18.84 -4.59 0.63
C THR A 92 19.41 -4.65 2.05
N PRO A 93 19.65 -3.55 2.78
CA PRO A 93 20.18 -3.62 4.14
C PRO A 93 19.32 -4.45 5.10
N SER A 94 18.00 -4.39 4.96
CA SER A 94 17.08 -5.17 5.79
C SER A 94 17.03 -6.66 5.45
N THR A 95 17.55 -7.06 4.28
CA THR A 95 17.64 -8.48 3.88
C THR A 95 18.78 -9.25 4.55
N LEU A 96 19.57 -8.56 5.39
CA LEU A 96 20.50 -9.21 6.31
C LEU A 96 19.79 -9.96 7.44
N LEU A 97 18.52 -9.61 7.71
CA LEU A 97 17.68 -10.36 8.62
C LEU A 97 17.37 -11.75 8.04
N PRO A 98 17.18 -12.78 8.89
CA PRO A 98 16.59 -14.04 8.47
C PRO A 98 15.26 -13.78 7.76
N GLN A 99 14.99 -14.52 6.68
CA GLN A 99 13.83 -14.33 5.83
C GLN A 99 12.51 -14.21 6.61
N VAL A 100 12.29 -15.09 7.60
CA VAL A 100 11.09 -15.06 8.44
C VAL A 100 10.96 -13.74 9.20
N ALA A 101 12.06 -13.26 9.79
CA ALA A 101 12.07 -11.98 10.51
C ALA A 101 11.80 -10.80 9.57
N PHE A 102 12.35 -10.83 8.35
CA PHE A 102 12.07 -9.82 7.33
C PHE A 102 10.57 -9.77 6.97
N VAL A 103 9.95 -10.92 6.67
CA VAL A 103 8.54 -10.98 6.28
C VAL A 103 7.63 -10.49 7.41
N TRP A 104 7.90 -10.90 8.65
CA TRP A 104 7.11 -10.42 9.80
C TRP A 104 7.31 -8.94 10.08
N ALA A 105 8.54 -8.42 9.94
CA ALA A 105 8.78 -6.98 10.02
C ALA A 105 7.98 -6.22 8.95
N TRP A 106 7.90 -6.76 7.74
CA TRP A 106 7.12 -6.16 6.65
C TRP A 106 5.61 -6.14 6.96
N ARG A 107 5.06 -7.23 7.47
CA ARG A 107 3.65 -7.29 7.93
C ARG A 107 3.36 -6.30 9.06
N LEU A 108 4.30 -6.09 9.97
CA LEU A 108 4.17 -5.08 11.02
C LEU A 108 4.13 -3.67 10.43
N LEU A 109 4.93 -3.39 9.40
CA LEU A 109 4.87 -2.13 8.66
C LEU A 109 3.53 -1.94 7.94
N GLU A 110 2.95 -2.99 7.36
CA GLU A 110 1.61 -2.94 6.78
C GLU A 110 0.52 -2.70 7.82
N LEU A 111 0.57 -3.37 8.98
CA LEU A 111 -0.36 -3.13 10.09
C LEU A 111 -0.24 -1.69 10.62
N ALA A 112 0.97 -1.16 10.72
CA ALA A 112 1.19 0.25 11.02
C ALA A 112 0.57 1.15 9.93
N GLY A 113 0.74 0.79 8.66
CA GLY A 113 0.13 1.48 7.52
C GLY A 113 -1.40 1.51 7.61
N LEU A 114 -2.03 0.36 7.87
CA LEU A 114 -3.47 0.23 8.11
C LEU A 114 -3.93 1.12 9.27
N ARG A 115 -3.19 1.11 10.39
CA ARG A 115 -3.49 1.94 11.56
C ARG A 115 -3.38 3.43 11.25
N ILE A 116 -2.40 3.85 10.44
CA ILE A 116 -2.24 5.25 10.02
C ILE A 116 -3.39 5.65 9.08
N ALA A 117 -3.72 4.79 8.12
CA ALA A 117 -4.78 4.99 7.14
C ALA A 117 -6.14 5.21 7.82
N ILE A 118 -6.53 4.28 8.69
CA ILE A 118 -7.82 4.30 9.39
C ILE A 118 -7.83 5.28 10.58
N GLY A 119 -6.70 5.43 11.28
CA GLY A 119 -6.58 6.30 12.45
C GLY A 119 -7.07 5.69 13.78
N SER A 120 -7.39 4.39 13.84
CA SER A 120 -7.88 3.72 15.07
C SER A 120 -7.62 2.22 15.03
N TRP A 121 -7.09 1.65 16.12
CA TRP A 121 -6.88 0.20 16.27
C TRP A 121 -8.20 -0.57 16.31
N THR A 122 -9.23 -0.05 16.99
CA THR A 122 -10.56 -0.67 17.01
C THR A 122 -11.13 -0.78 15.60
N ARG A 123 -11.06 0.29 14.81
CA ARG A 123 -11.53 0.26 13.42
C ARG A 123 -10.67 -0.62 12.52
N ALA A 124 -9.37 -0.71 12.76
CA ALA A 124 -8.48 -1.60 12.02
C ALA A 124 -8.82 -3.07 12.26
N GLY A 125 -9.04 -3.48 13.52
CA GLY A 125 -9.48 -4.83 13.84
C GLY A 125 -10.83 -5.18 13.21
N ILE A 126 -11.81 -4.27 13.28
CA ILE A 126 -13.10 -4.47 12.60
C ILE A 126 -12.91 -4.59 11.08
N ALA A 127 -12.10 -3.70 10.47
CA ALA A 127 -11.86 -3.72 9.03
C ALA A 127 -11.22 -5.03 8.58
N LEU A 128 -10.28 -5.58 9.36
CA LEU A 128 -9.66 -6.88 9.08
C LEU A 128 -10.68 -8.04 9.05
N LEU A 129 -11.78 -7.93 9.79
CA LEU A 129 -12.84 -8.94 9.79
C LEU A 129 -13.80 -8.76 8.61
N VAL A 130 -14.15 -7.52 8.25
CA VAL A 130 -15.24 -7.25 7.28
C VAL A 130 -14.74 -6.90 5.87
N PHE A 131 -13.44 -6.70 5.68
CA PHE A 131 -12.86 -6.31 4.40
C PHE A 131 -11.72 -7.28 4.02
N PRO A 132 -12.06 -8.44 3.40
CA PRO A 132 -11.10 -9.50 3.07
C PRO A 132 -9.83 -9.08 2.31
N PRO A 133 -9.84 -8.07 1.41
CA PRO A 133 -8.62 -7.59 0.77
C PRO A 133 -7.48 -7.25 1.73
N LEU A 134 -7.78 -6.83 2.96
CA LEU A 134 -6.75 -6.56 3.98
C LEU A 134 -6.02 -7.83 4.44
N LEU A 135 -6.76 -8.94 4.59
CA LEU A 135 -6.19 -10.22 4.99
C LEU A 135 -5.30 -10.78 3.89
N ILE A 136 -5.74 -10.66 2.64
CA ILE A 136 -5.00 -11.09 1.46
C ILE A 136 -3.70 -10.26 1.32
N GLU A 137 -3.80 -8.94 1.51
CA GLU A 137 -2.65 -8.04 1.51
C GLU A 137 -1.62 -8.44 2.57
N LEU A 138 -2.04 -8.63 3.84
CA LEU A 138 -1.14 -9.07 4.92
C LEU A 138 -0.56 -10.46 4.67
N ALA A 139 -1.32 -11.35 4.01
CA ALA A 139 -0.85 -12.69 3.67
C ALA A 139 0.30 -12.63 2.66
N TYR A 140 0.19 -11.78 1.65
CA TYR A 140 1.22 -11.53 0.63
C TYR A 140 2.35 -10.60 1.10
N ALA A 141 2.09 -9.78 2.12
CA ALA A 141 3.01 -8.78 2.63
C ALA A 141 3.50 -7.81 1.53
N ASN A 142 2.54 -7.19 0.83
CA ASN A 142 2.83 -6.22 -0.25
C ASN A 142 3.06 -4.82 0.37
N VAL A 143 3.05 -3.78 -0.46
CA VAL A 143 3.27 -2.37 -0.06
C VAL A 143 1.98 -1.56 -0.06
N ASN A 144 0.84 -2.15 -0.43
CA ASN A 144 -0.38 -1.39 -0.69
C ASN A 144 -0.92 -0.74 0.59
N LEU A 145 -0.80 -1.36 1.75
CA LEU A 145 -1.20 -0.75 3.03
C LEU A 145 -0.29 0.41 3.46
N MET A 146 0.99 0.37 3.12
CA MET A 146 1.91 1.49 3.32
C MET A 146 1.54 2.65 2.38
N ILE A 147 1.16 2.35 1.13
CA ILE A 147 0.64 3.34 0.18
C ILE A 147 -0.70 3.91 0.67
N ALA A 148 -1.60 3.09 1.23
CA ALA A 148 -2.85 3.54 1.82
C ALA A 148 -2.61 4.55 2.97
N ALA A 149 -1.60 4.30 3.80
CA ALA A 149 -1.16 5.21 4.85
C ALA A 149 -0.72 6.56 4.26
N ILE A 150 0.10 6.53 3.20
CA ILE A 150 0.57 7.73 2.50
C ILE A 150 -0.60 8.49 1.87
N CYS A 151 -1.57 7.80 1.23
CA CYS A 151 -2.79 8.43 0.74
C CYS A 151 -3.54 9.14 1.88
N ALA A 152 -3.72 8.46 3.02
CA ALA A 152 -4.41 9.05 4.16
C ALA A 152 -3.68 10.27 4.74
N LEU A 153 -2.35 10.23 4.82
CA LEU A 153 -1.52 11.36 5.26
C LEU A 153 -1.59 12.52 4.27
N ALA A 154 -1.51 12.25 2.97
CA ALA A 154 -1.63 13.26 1.92
C ALA A 154 -3.00 13.94 1.95
N MET A 155 -4.08 13.18 2.15
CA MET A 155 -5.41 13.75 2.35
C MET A 155 -5.54 14.60 3.62
N ARG A 156 -4.69 14.40 4.62
CA ARG A 156 -4.60 15.23 5.83
C ARG A 156 -3.65 16.43 5.66
N GLY A 157 -2.93 16.53 4.53
CA GLY A 157 -1.97 17.60 4.24
C GLY A 157 -0.51 17.25 4.56
N ALA A 158 -0.24 16.06 5.13
CA ALA A 158 1.12 15.59 5.38
C ALA A 158 1.65 14.85 4.14
N VAL A 159 2.40 15.57 3.30
CA VAL A 159 2.69 15.11 1.93
C VAL A 159 4.07 14.52 1.72
N ALA A 160 4.99 14.57 2.70
CA ALA A 160 6.38 14.11 2.55
C ALA A 160 6.54 12.68 1.99
N GLY A 161 5.56 11.79 2.22
CA GLY A 161 5.59 10.42 1.73
C GLY A 161 5.24 10.22 0.24
N TRP A 162 4.82 11.27 -0.50
CA TRP A 162 4.36 11.11 -1.88
C TRP A 162 5.42 10.49 -2.80
N SER A 163 6.68 10.92 -2.66
CA SER A 163 7.78 10.43 -3.48
C SER A 163 8.14 8.98 -3.13
N VAL A 164 8.12 8.63 -1.83
CA VAL A 164 8.31 7.24 -1.36
C VAL A 164 7.25 6.31 -1.95
N ALA A 165 5.97 6.73 -1.99
CA ALA A 165 4.91 5.93 -2.60
C ALA A 165 5.15 5.69 -4.09
N ILE A 166 5.62 6.70 -4.84
CA ILE A 166 5.92 6.56 -6.27
C ILE A 166 7.12 5.64 -6.50
N LEU A 167 8.17 5.75 -5.68
CA LEU A 167 9.34 4.89 -5.74
C LEU A 167 8.98 3.43 -5.43
N ALA A 168 8.07 3.20 -4.48
CA ALA A 168 7.55 1.88 -4.18
C ALA A 168 6.61 1.37 -5.27
N LYS A 169 5.75 2.22 -5.84
CA LYS A 169 4.83 1.83 -6.91
C LYS A 169 4.45 3.05 -7.73
N ALA A 170 4.87 3.08 -9.00
CA ALA A 170 4.62 4.21 -9.91
C ALA A 170 3.13 4.59 -10.03
N ALA A 171 2.23 3.65 -9.74
CA ALA A 171 0.80 3.87 -9.61
C ALA A 171 0.39 4.99 -8.63
N ALA A 172 1.28 5.41 -7.74
CA ALA A 172 1.06 6.53 -6.82
C ALA A 172 1.23 7.93 -7.46
N ILE A 173 1.62 8.03 -8.74
CA ILE A 173 1.72 9.30 -9.50
C ILE A 173 0.48 10.21 -9.33
N PRO A 174 -0.77 9.71 -9.31
CA PRO A 174 -1.95 10.56 -9.11
C PRO A 174 -2.00 11.31 -7.77
N LEU A 175 -1.09 11.06 -6.83
CA LEU A 175 -0.93 11.85 -5.61
C LEU A 175 -0.21 13.18 -5.83
N VAL A 176 0.51 13.35 -6.96
CA VAL A 176 1.33 14.55 -7.25
C VAL A 176 0.53 15.86 -7.16
N PRO A 177 -0.66 16.01 -7.76
CA PRO A 177 -1.41 17.27 -7.69
C PRO A 177 -1.79 17.63 -6.25
N LEU A 178 -2.18 16.64 -5.44
CA LEU A 178 -2.51 16.82 -4.03
C LEU A 178 -1.26 17.19 -3.22
N ALA A 179 -0.13 16.53 -3.48
CA ALA A 179 1.14 16.80 -2.80
C ALA A 179 1.66 18.22 -3.08
N PHE A 180 1.68 18.62 -4.36
CA PHE A 180 2.15 19.93 -4.79
C PHE A 180 1.34 21.08 -4.19
N LEU A 181 0.02 20.94 -4.11
CA LEU A 181 -0.85 22.00 -3.59
C LEU A 181 -0.93 22.06 -2.06
N ALA A 182 -0.61 20.97 -1.36
CA ALA A 182 -0.61 20.97 0.11
C ALA A 182 0.61 21.69 0.68
N ASP A 183 1.81 21.38 0.19
CA ASP A 183 3.06 22.03 0.61
C ASP A 183 4.13 21.90 -0.49
N ARG A 184 4.37 23.01 -1.21
CA ARG A 184 5.34 23.07 -2.31
C ARG A 184 6.77 22.84 -1.86
N ARG A 185 7.14 23.31 -0.66
CA ARG A 185 8.52 23.18 -0.15
C ARG A 185 8.81 21.72 0.15
N ILE A 186 7.92 21.06 0.88
CA ILE A 186 8.06 19.63 1.20
C ILE A 186 7.96 18.79 -0.08
N PHE A 187 7.06 19.13 -1.01
CA PHE A 187 6.97 18.48 -2.31
C PHE A 187 8.31 18.52 -3.07
N LEU A 188 8.90 19.71 -3.24
CA LEU A 188 10.17 19.88 -3.95
C LEU A 188 11.33 19.18 -3.22
N ALA A 189 11.41 19.30 -1.90
CA ALA A 189 12.47 18.67 -1.11
C ALA A 189 12.42 17.13 -1.21
N SER A 190 11.25 16.54 -0.95
CA SER A 190 11.07 15.07 -1.03
C SER A 190 11.17 14.54 -2.46
N GLY A 191 10.79 15.34 -3.46
CA GLY A 191 11.01 15.05 -4.87
C GLY A 191 12.49 15.07 -5.26
N ALA A 192 13.24 16.08 -4.81
CA ALA A 192 14.67 16.18 -5.05
C ALA A 192 15.44 15.01 -4.43
N VAL A 193 15.11 14.62 -3.20
CA VAL A 193 15.70 13.44 -2.55
C VAL A 193 15.44 12.17 -3.35
N ALA A 194 14.21 11.97 -3.83
CA ALA A 194 13.87 10.81 -4.65
C ALA A 194 14.61 10.81 -6.00
N LEU A 195 14.71 11.96 -6.67
CA LEU A 195 15.45 12.10 -7.91
C LEU A 195 16.95 11.82 -7.73
N VAL A 196 17.56 12.35 -6.67
CA VAL A 196 18.96 12.07 -6.33
C VAL A 196 19.15 10.58 -6.04
N ALA A 197 18.25 9.94 -5.30
CA ALA A 197 18.31 8.50 -5.03
C ALA A 197 18.22 7.67 -6.33
N ILE A 198 17.32 8.02 -7.25
CA ILE A 198 17.24 7.38 -8.58
C ILE A 198 18.54 7.59 -9.36
N ALA A 199 19.05 8.82 -9.41
CA ALA A 199 20.27 9.13 -10.15
C ALA A 199 21.47 8.33 -9.61
N LEU A 200 21.65 8.29 -8.28
CA LEU A 200 22.68 7.49 -7.64
C LEU A 200 22.51 5.99 -7.93
N SER A 201 21.27 5.48 -7.88
CA SER A 201 20.96 4.09 -8.23
C SER A 201 21.38 3.75 -9.65
N VAL A 202 21.10 4.63 -10.61
CA VAL A 202 21.48 4.46 -12.03
C VAL A 202 22.99 4.52 -12.22
N ILE A 203 23.68 5.44 -11.56
CA ILE A 203 25.14 5.61 -11.67
C ILE A 203 25.86 4.40 -11.06
N VAL A 204 25.43 3.94 -9.89
CA VAL A 204 26.09 2.85 -9.15
C VAL A 204 25.80 1.48 -9.77
N ALA A 205 24.60 1.26 -10.31
CA ALA A 205 24.19 -0.03 -10.85
C ALA A 205 23.46 0.08 -12.20
N PRO A 206 24.12 0.59 -13.26
CA PRO A 206 23.46 0.85 -14.54
C PRO A 206 22.92 -0.41 -15.21
N THR A 207 23.58 -1.56 -15.02
CA THR A 207 23.15 -2.86 -15.56
C THR A 207 21.80 -3.28 -15.01
N LEU A 208 21.52 -3.08 -13.71
CA LEU A 208 20.22 -3.40 -13.11
C LEU A 208 19.07 -2.61 -13.75
N TRP A 209 19.33 -1.37 -14.19
CA TRP A 209 18.35 -0.55 -14.90
C TRP A 209 18.17 -0.98 -16.36
N GLN A 210 19.22 -1.50 -17.00
CA GLN A 210 19.11 -2.12 -18.32
C GLN A 210 18.25 -3.39 -18.24
N ASP A 211 18.54 -4.26 -17.27
CA ASP A 211 17.79 -5.49 -17.02
C ASP A 211 16.33 -5.19 -16.69
N TYR A 212 16.07 -4.17 -15.86
CA TYR A 212 14.71 -3.74 -15.54
C TYR A 212 13.93 -3.30 -16.78
N ARG A 213 14.57 -2.54 -17.69
CA ARG A 213 13.93 -2.13 -18.95
C ARG A 213 13.64 -3.34 -19.85
N ALA A 214 14.58 -4.28 -19.96
CA ALA A 214 14.39 -5.52 -20.71
C ALA A 214 13.24 -6.36 -20.12
N PHE A 215 13.20 -6.49 -18.79
CA PHE A 215 12.12 -7.13 -18.06
C PHE A 215 10.76 -6.48 -18.35
N LEU A 216 10.64 -5.16 -18.25
CA LEU A 216 9.39 -4.45 -18.53
C LEU A 216 8.89 -4.64 -19.96
N SER A 217 9.79 -4.86 -20.92
CA SER A 217 9.42 -5.10 -22.33
C SER A 217 8.92 -6.52 -22.61
N THR A 218 9.18 -7.46 -21.71
CA THR A 218 8.86 -8.90 -21.87
C THR A 218 7.86 -9.40 -20.84
N ALA A 219 7.63 -8.65 -19.76
CA ALA A 219 6.68 -8.99 -18.71
C ALA A 219 5.27 -9.18 -19.26
N GLN A 220 4.73 -10.39 -19.10
CA GLN A 220 3.37 -10.70 -19.52
C GLN A 220 2.36 -10.42 -18.40
N GLU A 221 1.13 -10.07 -18.79
CA GLU A 221 0.05 -9.93 -17.82
C GLU A 221 -0.39 -11.29 -17.26
N PRO A 222 -0.57 -11.40 -15.93
CA PRO A 222 -1.02 -12.63 -15.29
C PRO A 222 -2.46 -13.00 -15.67
N MET A 223 -2.86 -14.24 -15.41
CA MET A 223 -4.17 -14.81 -15.79
C MET A 223 -5.37 -13.98 -15.29
N TRP A 224 -6.50 -14.08 -16.00
CA TRP A 224 -7.68 -13.21 -15.86
C TRP A 224 -8.35 -13.24 -14.49
N TRP A 225 -8.40 -14.38 -13.81
CA TRP A 225 -9.03 -14.50 -12.48
C TRP A 225 -8.22 -13.79 -11.38
N THR A 226 -7.06 -13.27 -11.73
CA THR A 226 -6.01 -12.84 -10.83
C THR A 226 -5.72 -11.33 -11.01
N ASN A 227 -5.96 -10.79 -12.22
CA ASN A 227 -5.89 -9.36 -12.53
C ASN A 227 -7.29 -8.79 -12.84
N LEU A 228 -7.87 -8.05 -11.90
CA LEU A 228 -9.19 -7.40 -12.00
C LEU A 228 -9.28 -6.33 -13.09
N SER A 229 -8.15 -5.93 -13.65
CA SER A 229 -8.05 -4.88 -14.67
C SER A 229 -7.68 -5.38 -16.06
N ARG A 230 -7.59 -6.70 -16.25
CA ARG A 230 -7.24 -7.30 -17.53
C ARG A 230 -8.23 -6.89 -18.62
N GLY A 231 -7.71 -6.58 -19.81
CA GLY A 231 -8.52 -6.13 -20.95
C GLY A 231 -8.78 -4.62 -21.00
N LEU A 232 -8.37 -3.87 -19.97
CA LEU A 232 -8.41 -2.41 -19.98
C LEU A 232 -7.01 -1.85 -20.30
N PRO A 233 -6.86 -1.07 -21.40
CA PRO A 233 -5.57 -0.51 -21.77
C PRO A 233 -4.96 0.32 -20.64
N PHE A 234 -3.72 -0.01 -20.25
CA PHE A 234 -3.03 0.66 -19.13
C PHE A 234 -2.94 2.18 -19.34
N GLY A 235 -2.63 2.65 -20.56
CA GLY A 235 -2.54 4.08 -20.86
C GLY A 235 -3.85 4.84 -20.60
N ALA A 236 -5.00 4.26 -21.00
CA ALA A 236 -6.31 4.84 -20.74
C ALA A 236 -6.61 4.87 -19.24
N ARG A 237 -6.30 3.79 -18.52
CA ARG A 237 -6.46 3.74 -17.06
C ARG A 237 -5.57 4.75 -16.34
N LEU A 238 -4.33 4.92 -16.77
CA LEU A 238 -3.41 5.90 -16.19
C LEU A 238 -3.93 7.33 -16.42
N ALA A 239 -4.46 7.63 -17.61
CA ALA A 239 -5.09 8.93 -17.88
C ALA A 239 -6.30 9.18 -16.95
N VAL A 240 -7.17 8.17 -16.77
CA VAL A 240 -8.29 8.25 -15.82
C VAL A 240 -7.77 8.43 -14.39
N ALA A 241 -6.76 7.67 -13.98
CA ALA A 241 -6.14 7.77 -12.66
C ALA A 241 -5.62 9.19 -12.40
N ILE A 242 -4.92 9.80 -13.35
CA ILE A 242 -4.45 11.18 -13.27
C ILE A 242 -5.64 12.15 -13.13
N GLY A 243 -6.68 12.00 -13.94
CA GLY A 243 -7.89 12.82 -13.85
C GLY A 243 -8.57 12.73 -12.47
N VAL A 244 -8.70 11.52 -11.91
CA VAL A 244 -9.23 11.28 -10.57
C VAL A 244 -8.29 11.86 -9.50
N GLY A 245 -6.97 11.80 -9.70
CA GLY A 245 -5.96 12.41 -8.83
C GLY A 245 -6.05 13.94 -8.78
N VAL A 246 -6.29 14.60 -9.92
CA VAL A 246 -6.59 16.04 -9.98
C VAL A 246 -7.90 16.33 -9.25
N ALA A 247 -8.95 15.55 -9.48
CA ALA A 247 -10.23 15.67 -8.78
C ALA A 247 -10.08 15.50 -7.24
N ALA A 248 -9.08 14.73 -6.79
CA ALA A 248 -8.79 14.55 -5.38
C ALA A 248 -8.33 15.83 -4.66
N ILE A 249 -7.92 16.88 -5.38
CA ILE A 249 -7.67 18.20 -4.79
C ILE A 249 -8.94 18.73 -4.10
N ARG A 250 -10.10 18.56 -4.77
CA ARG A 250 -11.40 19.00 -4.27
C ARG A 250 -12.09 17.95 -3.41
N TRP A 251 -11.94 16.67 -3.78
CA TRP A 251 -12.56 15.52 -3.12
C TRP A 251 -11.49 14.53 -2.66
N ARG A 252 -10.78 14.89 -1.59
CA ARG A 252 -9.57 14.19 -1.09
C ARG A 252 -9.67 12.67 -1.08
N ARG A 253 -10.85 12.10 -0.74
CA ARG A 253 -11.11 10.65 -0.71
C ARG A 253 -10.96 9.92 -2.05
N LEU A 254 -10.87 10.65 -3.16
CA LEU A 254 -10.56 10.10 -4.47
C LEU A 254 -9.07 9.75 -4.63
N ALA A 255 -8.17 10.24 -3.76
CA ALA A 255 -6.75 9.95 -3.83
C ALA A 255 -6.42 8.43 -3.83
N PRO A 256 -6.87 7.61 -2.86
CA PRO A 256 -6.63 6.17 -2.91
C PRO A 256 -7.32 5.46 -4.10
N VAL A 257 -8.44 6.00 -4.60
CA VAL A 257 -9.12 5.47 -5.79
C VAL A 257 -8.27 5.70 -7.04
N ALA A 258 -7.72 6.91 -7.18
CA ALA A 258 -6.80 7.26 -8.26
C ALA A 258 -5.58 6.33 -8.28
N VAL A 259 -4.99 6.09 -7.11
CA VAL A 259 -3.83 5.19 -6.98
C VAL A 259 -4.18 3.75 -7.37
N LEU A 260 -5.33 3.23 -6.91
CA LEU A 260 -5.80 1.90 -7.30
C LEU A 260 -5.98 1.76 -8.82
N ILE A 261 -6.63 2.76 -9.45
CA ILE A 261 -6.84 2.77 -10.91
C ILE A 261 -5.50 2.83 -11.66
N GLY A 262 -4.51 3.53 -11.11
CA GLY A 262 -3.17 3.69 -11.69
C GLY A 262 -2.27 2.45 -11.60
N LEU A 263 -2.68 1.38 -10.91
CA LEU A 263 -1.86 0.16 -10.81
C LEU A 263 -1.74 -0.54 -12.16
N PRO A 264 -0.54 -1.01 -12.56
CA PRO A 264 -0.41 -1.77 -13.81
C PRO A 264 -1.24 -3.07 -13.76
N ILE A 265 -1.21 -3.75 -12.61
CA ILE A 265 -1.99 -4.96 -12.34
C ILE A 265 -2.81 -4.71 -11.07
N VAL A 266 -4.12 -4.93 -11.15
CA VAL A 266 -5.03 -4.78 -10.00
C VAL A 266 -5.35 -6.16 -9.44
N TRP A 267 -4.60 -6.54 -8.42
CA TRP A 267 -4.89 -7.75 -7.65
C TRP A 267 -6.01 -7.49 -6.65
N LEU A 268 -6.66 -8.56 -6.15
CA LEU A 268 -7.66 -8.41 -5.09
C LEU A 268 -7.06 -7.76 -3.82
N SER A 269 -5.79 -8.07 -3.50
CA SER A 269 -5.04 -7.42 -2.41
C SER A 269 -4.85 -5.92 -2.63
N SER A 270 -4.75 -5.46 -3.88
CA SER A 270 -4.58 -4.04 -4.20
C SER A 270 -5.78 -3.19 -3.81
N VAL A 271 -6.97 -3.79 -3.71
CA VAL A 271 -8.19 -3.12 -3.25
C VAL A 271 -8.06 -2.67 -1.78
N SER A 272 -7.11 -3.23 -1.02
CA SER A 272 -6.76 -2.79 0.35
C SER A 272 -6.42 -1.29 0.43
N ILE A 273 -5.90 -0.67 -0.64
CA ILE A 273 -5.59 0.77 -0.70
C ILE A 273 -6.81 1.63 -0.35
N LEU A 274 -8.01 1.17 -0.72
CA LEU A 274 -9.26 1.89 -0.50
C LEU A 274 -9.63 2.04 0.99
N VAL A 275 -8.96 1.31 1.88
CA VAL A 275 -9.13 1.52 3.33
C VAL A 275 -8.79 2.96 3.74
N ALA A 276 -7.94 3.65 2.97
CA ALA A 276 -7.66 5.06 3.19
C ALA A 276 -8.91 5.96 2.99
N CYS A 277 -9.91 5.57 2.19
CA CYS A 277 -11.12 6.37 1.96
C CYS A 277 -11.88 6.71 3.26
N VAL A 278 -11.77 5.87 4.29
CA VAL A 278 -12.41 6.09 5.60
C VAL A 278 -11.56 6.91 6.58
N ALA A 279 -10.39 7.40 6.13
CA ALA A 279 -9.52 8.24 6.93
C ALA A 279 -10.28 9.45 7.50
N ARG A 280 -9.99 9.77 8.76
CA ARG A 280 -10.41 11.04 9.36
C ARG A 280 -9.66 12.18 8.68
N LEU A 281 -10.40 13.15 8.15
CA LEU A 281 -9.87 14.35 7.54
C LEU A 281 -10.00 15.53 8.51
N PRO A 282 -9.08 16.52 8.48
CA PRO A 282 -9.23 17.76 9.23
C PRO A 282 -10.57 18.43 8.87
N ARG A 283 -11.24 19.04 9.86
CA ARG A 283 -12.44 19.83 9.59
C ARG A 283 -12.04 21.08 8.80
N ALA A 284 -12.75 21.37 7.71
CA ALA A 284 -12.52 22.60 6.96
C ALA A 284 -12.77 23.82 7.88
N GLY A 285 -11.77 24.68 8.03
CA GLY A 285 -11.89 25.95 8.77
C GLY A 285 -11.13 26.05 10.10
N VAL A 286 -10.52 24.96 10.60
CA VAL A 286 -9.58 25.04 11.74
C VAL A 286 -8.16 24.99 11.17
N ARG A 287 -7.53 26.15 11.05
CA ARG A 287 -6.07 26.24 10.95
C ARG A 287 -5.59 26.28 12.41
N ASP A 288 -4.83 25.28 12.81
CA ASP A 288 -4.00 25.37 14.02
C ASP A 288 -2.89 26.39 13.80
#